data_AF-A0A4Q1AQD8-F1
#
_entry.id   AF-A0A4Q1AQD8-F1
#
_cell.length_a   1.000
_cell.length_b   1.000
_cell.length_c   1.000
_cell.angle_alpha   90.00
_cell.angle_beta   90.00
_cell.angle_gamma   90.00
#
_symmetry.space_group_name_H-M   'P 1'
#
loop_
_entity.id
_entity.type
_entity.pdbx_description
1 polymer ?
#
loop_
_entity_poly.entity_id
_entity_poly.type
_entity_poly.pdbx_seq_one_letter_code
_entity_poly.pdbx_strand_id
1 'polypeptide(L)'
;MKKFICLIFVFLNINIYAYSELYESDLYYLDNNEVLLYKILNWWSNKSHENSTEFCFNNIKVRSNKPLILEYDKKFKKLKVYLKEDFADLISIFENKSVYLKNEYINKNYFKSLKAEAIQKVNSIIFKNISLSEYEKINKSQKILAFELEGKVAGLLAHSGKLSFHTSGEFLCPCPLKPDERFDIVFKLLNIKTKEVLVKYLLKD
;
A
#
# COMPACT_ATOMS: atom_id res chain seq x y z
N MET A 1 51.97 -15.99 25.39
CA MET A 1 50.53 -15.62 25.49
C MET A 1 50.20 -14.33 24.72
N LYS A 2 50.51 -14.24 23.41
CA LYS A 2 50.13 -13.06 22.58
C LYS A 2 49.58 -13.42 21.19
N LYS A 3 49.40 -14.71 20.88
CA LYS A 3 48.88 -15.18 19.57
C LYS A 3 47.40 -15.58 19.58
N PHE A 4 46.74 -15.58 20.74
CA PHE A 4 45.33 -16.00 20.86
C PHE A 4 44.32 -14.85 20.91
N ILE A 5 44.77 -13.58 20.93
CA ILE A 5 43.87 -12.42 21.04
C ILE A 5 43.34 -11.95 19.67
N CYS A 6 44.01 -12.27 18.56
CA CYS A 6 43.52 -11.89 17.23
C CYS A 6 42.34 -12.73 16.72
N LEU A 7 42.12 -13.94 17.25
CA LEU A 7 41.04 -14.81 16.76
C LEU A 7 39.67 -14.41 17.31
N ILE A 8 39.60 -13.62 18.39
CA ILE A 8 38.34 -13.16 18.99
C ILE A 8 37.76 -11.96 18.22
N PHE A 9 38.58 -11.15 17.56
CA PHE A 9 38.09 -10.01 16.77
C PHE A 9 37.56 -10.39 15.38
N VAL A 10 37.87 -11.58 14.87
CA VAL A 10 37.36 -12.03 13.56
C VAL A 10 35.94 -12.59 13.66
N PHE A 11 35.52 -13.09 14.82
CA PHE A 11 34.15 -13.59 15.04
C PHE A 11 33.15 -12.52 15.51
N LEU A 12 33.59 -11.27 15.75
CA LEU A 12 32.71 -10.15 16.09
C LEU A 12 32.31 -9.29 14.88
N ASN A 13 32.74 -9.64 13.66
CA ASN A 13 32.08 -9.22 12.44
C ASN A 13 30.92 -10.18 12.11
N ILE A 14 30.04 -10.41 13.10
CA ILE A 14 28.67 -10.70 12.74
C ILE A 14 28.24 -9.42 12.06
N ASN A 15 28.17 -9.46 10.74
CA ASN A 15 27.47 -8.45 9.98
C ASN A 15 26.13 -8.29 10.67
N ILE A 16 25.99 -7.23 11.47
CA ILE A 16 24.70 -6.63 11.75
C ILE A 16 24.32 -6.08 10.37
N TYR A 17 23.88 -6.99 9.50
CA TYR A 17 22.85 -6.64 8.55
C TYR A 17 21.76 -6.12 9.48
N ALA A 18 21.66 -4.79 9.53
CA ALA A 18 20.42 -4.15 9.87
C ALA A 18 19.43 -4.64 8.81
N TYR A 19 18.91 -5.85 9.04
CA TYR A 19 17.71 -6.37 8.45
C TYR A 19 16.65 -5.45 9.01
N SER A 20 16.49 -4.29 8.36
CA SER A 20 15.39 -3.43 8.70
C SER A 20 14.16 -4.18 8.20
N GLU A 21 13.31 -4.60 9.13
CA GLU A 21 11.97 -5.13 8.84
C GLU A 21 11.17 -4.17 7.91
N LEU A 22 11.62 -2.91 7.81
CA LEU A 22 11.18 -1.92 6.82
C LEU A 22 11.31 -2.38 5.35
N TYR A 23 12.30 -3.21 4.96
CA TYR A 23 12.43 -3.69 3.58
C TYR A 23 11.45 -4.81 3.19
N GLU A 24 10.77 -5.45 4.16
CA GLU A 24 9.84 -6.56 3.88
C GLU A 24 8.36 -6.14 3.87
N SER A 25 8.03 -4.89 4.21
CA SER A 25 6.64 -4.46 4.41
C SER A 25 5.95 -4.04 3.11
N ASP A 26 6.25 -2.84 2.61
CA ASP A 26 5.60 -2.23 1.46
C ASP A 26 6.63 -1.68 0.45
N LEU A 27 6.40 -1.96 -0.83
CA LEU A 27 7.23 -1.50 -1.95
C LEU A 27 6.60 -0.27 -2.59
N TYR A 28 7.36 0.82 -2.67
CA TYR A 28 6.91 2.10 -3.23
C TYR A 28 7.53 2.35 -4.58
N TYR A 29 6.75 2.93 -5.49
CA TYR A 29 7.15 3.21 -6.87
C TYR A 29 6.82 4.64 -7.24
N LEU A 30 7.80 5.33 -7.81
CA LEU A 30 7.66 6.61 -8.50
C LEU A 30 8.07 6.38 -9.97
N ASP A 31 7.18 6.67 -10.92
CA ASP A 31 7.38 6.43 -12.35
C ASP A 31 7.88 5.01 -12.69
N ASN A 32 7.30 4.01 -12.01
CA ASN A 32 7.66 2.59 -12.10
C ASN A 32 9.03 2.20 -11.53
N ASN A 33 9.81 3.15 -11.02
CA ASN A 33 11.06 2.87 -10.32
C ASN A 33 10.78 2.65 -8.84
N GLU A 34 11.34 1.58 -8.28
CA GLU A 34 11.24 1.32 -6.85
C GLU A 34 12.04 2.36 -6.06
N VAL A 35 11.44 2.92 -5.01
CA VAL A 35 12.04 3.99 -4.21
C VAL A 35 11.85 3.74 -2.72
N LEU A 36 12.78 4.29 -1.93
CA LEU A 36 12.65 4.35 -0.47
C LEU A 36 11.84 5.59 -0.10
N LEU A 37 10.52 5.46 -0.03
CA LEU A 37 9.63 6.61 0.15
C LEU A 37 10.00 7.44 1.39
N TYR A 38 10.36 6.83 2.51
CA TYR A 38 10.76 7.57 3.72
C TYR A 38 11.96 8.51 3.48
N LYS A 39 12.90 8.15 2.59
CA LYS A 39 14.02 9.03 2.23
C LYS A 39 13.53 10.24 1.42
N ILE A 40 12.57 10.02 0.52
CA ILE A 40 11.92 11.09 -0.24
C ILE A 40 11.18 12.04 0.71
N LEU A 41 10.41 11.51 1.68
CA LEU A 41 9.68 12.33 2.66
C LEU A 41 10.62 13.17 3.52
N ASN A 42 11.71 12.56 4.01
CA ASN A 42 12.71 13.27 4.82
C ASN A 42 13.50 14.32 4.02
N TRP A 43 13.76 14.05 2.75
CA TRP A 43 14.38 15.03 1.85
C TRP A 43 13.44 16.23 1.62
N TRP A 44 12.17 15.93 1.36
CA TRP A 44 11.16 16.95 1.07
C TRP A 44 10.82 17.83 2.28
N SER A 45 10.84 17.28 3.49
CA SER A 45 10.46 17.99 4.73
C SER A 45 11.53 18.96 5.28
N ASN A 46 12.72 19.03 4.67
CA ASN A 46 13.78 19.91 5.16
C ASN A 46 13.53 21.39 4.78
N LYS A 47 13.95 22.32 5.64
CA LYS A 47 13.79 23.78 5.47
C LYS A 47 14.27 24.32 4.12
N SER A 48 15.29 23.71 3.53
CA SER A 48 15.79 24.08 2.19
C SER A 48 14.80 23.80 1.06
N HIS A 49 13.73 23.02 1.33
CA HIS A 49 12.79 22.50 0.35
C HIS A 49 11.32 22.79 0.69
N GLU A 50 11.03 23.73 1.60
CA GLU A 50 9.64 24.11 1.98
C GLU A 50 8.77 24.52 0.77
N ASN A 51 9.38 25.00 -0.32
CA ASN A 51 8.70 25.35 -1.58
C ASN A 51 8.94 24.34 -2.72
N SER A 52 9.50 23.15 -2.42
CA SER A 52 9.75 22.13 -3.45
C SER A 52 8.43 21.51 -3.89
N THR A 53 8.25 21.42 -5.21
CA THR A 53 7.08 20.83 -5.86
C THR A 53 7.44 19.59 -6.67
N GLU A 54 8.67 19.08 -6.53
CA GLU A 54 9.22 17.98 -7.35
C GLU A 54 8.35 16.72 -7.36
N PHE A 55 7.73 16.40 -6.21
CA PHE A 55 6.88 15.22 -6.07
C PHE A 55 5.40 15.50 -6.29
N CYS A 56 5.01 16.75 -6.50
CA CYS A 56 3.61 17.14 -6.60
C CYS A 56 2.94 16.56 -7.84
N PHE A 57 1.73 16.05 -7.66
CA PHE A 57 0.90 15.44 -8.70
C PHE A 57 1.47 14.18 -9.35
N ASN A 58 2.67 13.75 -8.95
CA ASN A 58 3.22 12.48 -9.40
C ASN A 58 2.36 11.34 -8.82
N ASN A 59 2.22 10.26 -9.59
CA ASN A 59 1.60 9.05 -9.08
C ASN A 59 2.61 8.27 -8.25
N ILE A 60 2.27 8.02 -7.00
CA ILE A 60 2.97 7.06 -6.17
C ILE A 60 2.13 5.80 -6.12
N LYS A 61 2.77 4.67 -6.39
CA LYS A 61 2.18 3.34 -6.25
C LYS A 61 2.84 2.62 -5.10
N VAL A 62 2.05 2.06 -4.20
CA VAL A 62 2.52 1.22 -3.11
C VAL A 62 1.92 -0.17 -3.25
N ARG A 63 2.75 -1.19 -3.09
CA ARG A 63 2.34 -2.59 -3.14
C ARG A 63 2.82 -3.29 -1.89
N SER A 64 1.92 -3.99 -1.21
CA SER A 64 2.34 -4.75 -0.03
C SER A 64 3.09 -6.00 -0.46
N ASN A 65 4.24 -6.24 0.18
CA ASN A 65 4.98 -7.49 0.07
C ASN A 65 4.58 -8.49 1.17
N LYS A 66 3.76 -8.03 2.12
CA LYS A 66 3.24 -8.83 3.23
C LYS A 66 2.26 -9.92 2.73
N PRO A 67 2.24 -11.09 3.38
CA PRO A 67 1.31 -12.15 3.02
C PRO A 67 -0.13 -11.77 3.37
N LEU A 68 -1.02 -11.86 2.38
CA LEU A 68 -2.46 -11.75 2.61
C LEU A 68 -2.99 -12.97 3.35
N ILE A 69 -3.88 -12.75 4.32
CA ILE A 69 -4.64 -13.79 5.01
C ILE A 69 -6.03 -13.90 4.39
N LEU A 70 -6.48 -15.13 4.19
CA LEU A 70 -7.80 -15.46 3.65
C LEU A 70 -8.62 -16.19 4.74
N GLU A 71 -9.71 -15.57 5.17
CA GLU A 71 -10.67 -16.16 6.11
C GLU A 71 -12.00 -16.39 5.38
N TYR A 72 -12.44 -17.64 5.29
CA TYR A 72 -13.70 -18.00 4.63
C TYR A 72 -14.74 -18.53 5.61
N ASP A 73 -15.86 -17.82 5.70
CA ASP A 73 -17.04 -18.27 6.42
C ASP A 73 -17.97 -19.02 5.46
N LYS A 74 -18.04 -20.34 5.62
CA LYS A 74 -18.89 -21.22 4.82
C LYS A 74 -20.38 -20.94 5.00
N LYS A 75 -20.82 -20.58 6.22
CA LYS A 75 -22.24 -20.38 6.55
C LYS A 75 -22.77 -19.11 5.88
N PHE A 76 -22.00 -18.03 5.93
CA PHE A 76 -22.38 -16.74 5.36
C PHE A 76 -21.84 -16.50 3.95
N LYS A 77 -21.05 -17.44 3.40
CA LYS A 77 -20.39 -17.32 2.08
C LYS A 77 -19.58 -16.03 1.98
N LYS A 78 -18.82 -15.73 3.03
CA LYS A 78 -18.01 -14.52 3.14
C LYS A 78 -16.53 -14.87 3.08
N LEU A 79 -15.80 -14.22 2.18
CA LEU A 79 -14.35 -14.30 2.13
C LEU A 79 -13.79 -12.95 2.58
N LYS A 80 -13.04 -12.94 3.67
CA LYS A 80 -12.27 -11.79 4.10
C LYS A 80 -10.82 -11.97 3.64
N VAL A 81 -10.29 -10.97 2.96
CA VAL A 81 -8.90 -10.88 2.51
C VAL A 81 -8.29 -9.71 3.24
N TYR A 82 -7.20 -9.91 3.99
CA TYR A 82 -6.64 -8.85 4.81
C TYR A 82 -5.14 -9.04 5.10
N LEU A 83 -4.50 -7.94 5.48
CA LEU A 83 -3.16 -7.94 6.05
C LEU A 83 -3.24 -7.94 7.58
N LYS A 84 -2.35 -8.69 8.23
CA LYS A 84 -2.26 -8.71 9.71
C LYS A 84 -1.77 -7.37 10.26
N GLU A 85 -0.86 -6.75 9.53
CA GLU A 85 -0.27 -5.46 9.83
C GLU A 85 -0.91 -4.36 8.99
N ASP A 86 -0.61 -3.11 9.33
CA ASP A 86 -1.05 -1.97 8.54
C ASP A 86 -0.38 -1.94 7.16
N PHE A 87 -1.01 -1.19 6.25
CA PHE A 87 -0.64 -1.11 4.84
C PHE A 87 -0.57 0.34 4.42
N ALA A 88 0.48 0.67 3.66
CA ALA A 88 0.75 1.99 3.15
C ALA A 88 0.93 3.03 4.27
N ASP A 89 1.68 2.68 5.32
CA ASP A 89 1.81 3.51 6.53
C ASP A 89 2.38 4.91 6.27
N LEU A 90 3.14 5.08 5.20
CA LEU A 90 3.71 6.37 4.79
C LEU A 90 2.75 7.23 3.95
N ILE A 91 1.56 6.73 3.62
CA ILE A 91 0.58 7.38 2.76
C ILE A 91 -0.71 7.63 3.55
N SER A 92 -1.22 8.86 3.46
CA SER A 92 -2.54 9.23 3.92
C SER A 92 -3.53 9.20 2.75
N ILE A 93 -4.62 8.47 2.92
CA ILE A 93 -5.61 8.22 1.87
C ILE A 93 -6.91 8.97 2.16
N PHE A 94 -7.28 9.06 3.44
CA PHE A 94 -8.51 9.69 3.90
C PHE A 94 -8.20 10.59 5.09
N GLU A 95 -8.74 11.80 5.08
CA GLU A 95 -8.81 12.62 6.30
C GLU A 95 -10.04 12.26 7.16
N ASN A 96 -11.15 11.88 6.52
CA ASN A 96 -12.43 11.61 7.17
C ASN A 96 -12.85 10.14 7.06
N LYS A 97 -13.44 9.60 8.13
CA LYS A 97 -13.95 8.22 8.23
C LYS A 97 -15.16 7.93 7.32
N SER A 98 -15.80 8.95 6.75
CA SER A 98 -16.97 8.81 5.87
C SER A 98 -16.63 8.61 4.39
N VAL A 99 -15.35 8.54 4.02
CA VAL A 99 -14.92 8.34 2.63
C VAL A 99 -14.82 6.85 2.30
N TYR A 100 -15.30 6.46 1.12
CA TYR A 100 -15.34 5.07 0.66
C TYR A 100 -14.73 4.93 -0.72
N LEU A 101 -13.92 3.90 -0.92
CA LEU A 101 -13.50 3.44 -2.24
C LEU A 101 -14.62 2.57 -2.84
N LYS A 102 -15.14 2.96 -4.00
CA LYS A 102 -16.22 2.24 -4.70
C LYS A 102 -15.61 1.15 -5.58
N ASN A 103 -16.19 -0.05 -5.58
CA ASN A 103 -15.77 -1.08 -6.52
C ASN A 103 -16.00 -0.61 -7.97
N GLU A 104 -14.95 -0.67 -8.79
CA GLU A 104 -14.95 -0.26 -10.19
C GLU A 104 -14.83 -1.48 -11.11
N TYR A 105 -14.17 -2.54 -10.65
CA TYR A 105 -13.93 -3.74 -11.45
C TYR A 105 -13.91 -5.00 -10.58
N ILE A 106 -14.46 -6.08 -11.14
CA ILE A 106 -14.43 -7.44 -10.59
C ILE A 106 -14.09 -8.40 -11.72
N ASN A 107 -13.03 -9.18 -11.54
CA ASN A 107 -12.64 -10.19 -12.50
C ASN A 107 -13.52 -11.44 -12.38
N LYS A 108 -14.36 -11.67 -13.39
CA LYS A 108 -15.28 -12.81 -13.44
C LYS A 108 -14.60 -14.17 -13.52
N ASN A 109 -13.31 -14.22 -13.87
CA ASN A 109 -12.54 -15.47 -13.81
C ASN A 109 -12.31 -15.93 -12.37
N TYR A 110 -12.26 -15.00 -11.42
CA TYR A 110 -12.08 -15.30 -9.99
C TYR A 110 -13.41 -15.26 -9.23
N PHE A 111 -14.33 -14.40 -9.64
CA PHE A 111 -15.58 -14.13 -8.94
C PHE A 111 -16.77 -14.08 -9.90
N LYS A 112 -17.53 -15.16 -10.01
CA LYS A 112 -18.72 -15.24 -10.86
C LYS A 112 -19.85 -14.36 -10.31
N SER A 113 -20.14 -14.52 -9.02
CA SER A 113 -21.34 -13.96 -8.38
C SER A 113 -21.08 -12.87 -7.35
N LEU A 114 -19.83 -12.40 -7.24
CA LEU A 114 -19.49 -11.31 -6.32
C LEU A 114 -20.26 -10.04 -6.69
N LYS A 115 -20.84 -9.40 -5.67
CA LYS A 115 -21.49 -8.11 -5.77
C LYS A 115 -20.49 -6.99 -5.51
N ALA A 116 -20.63 -5.89 -6.24
CA ALA A 116 -19.87 -4.67 -6.00
C ALA A 116 -20.27 -4.09 -4.63
N GLU A 117 -19.29 -3.89 -3.75
CA GLU A 117 -19.44 -3.24 -2.46
C GLU A 117 -18.36 -2.16 -2.32
N ALA A 118 -18.59 -1.16 -1.50
CA ALA A 118 -17.58 -0.15 -1.19
C ALA A 118 -16.76 -0.55 0.04
N ILE A 119 -15.53 -0.07 0.14
CA ILE A 119 -14.65 -0.29 1.30
C ILE A 119 -14.20 1.04 1.90
N GLN A 120 -13.96 1.05 3.22
CA GLN A 120 -13.48 2.21 3.98
C GLN A 120 -11.99 2.09 4.36
N LYS A 121 -11.36 0.95 4.10
CA LYS A 121 -9.99 0.65 4.52
C LYS A 121 -9.27 -0.11 3.41
N VAL A 122 -7.97 0.14 3.30
CA VAL A 122 -7.10 -0.49 2.28
C VAL A 122 -6.30 -1.68 2.84
N ASN A 123 -6.54 -2.07 4.09
CA ASN A 123 -5.88 -3.24 4.72
C ASN A 123 -6.74 -4.50 4.67
N SER A 124 -8.00 -4.40 4.25
CA SER A 124 -8.95 -5.51 4.28
C SER A 124 -10.10 -5.32 3.29
N ILE A 125 -10.54 -6.43 2.73
CA ILE A 125 -11.68 -6.52 1.83
C ILE A 125 -12.57 -7.68 2.29
N ILE A 126 -13.88 -7.45 2.37
CA ILE A 126 -14.85 -8.49 2.66
C ILE A 126 -15.70 -8.72 1.42
N PHE A 127 -15.56 -9.89 0.83
CA PHE A 127 -16.37 -10.35 -0.29
C PHE A 127 -17.55 -11.16 0.22
N LYS A 128 -18.76 -10.82 -0.23
CA LYS A 128 -19.99 -11.59 0.05
C LYS A 128 -20.37 -12.46 -1.15
N ASN A 129 -21.14 -13.52 -0.87
CA ASN A 129 -21.63 -14.48 -1.88
C ASN A 129 -20.51 -15.21 -2.62
N ILE A 130 -19.41 -15.52 -1.94
CA ILE A 130 -18.32 -16.33 -2.48
C ILE A 130 -18.65 -17.80 -2.27
N SER A 131 -18.65 -18.57 -3.35
CA SER A 131 -18.80 -20.02 -3.29
C SER A 131 -17.52 -20.70 -2.79
N LEU A 132 -17.64 -21.94 -2.29
CA LEU A 132 -16.49 -22.68 -1.80
C LEU A 132 -15.41 -22.89 -2.89
N SER A 133 -15.82 -23.15 -4.13
CA SER A 133 -14.89 -23.37 -5.25
C SER A 133 -14.17 -22.09 -5.69
N GLU A 134 -14.83 -20.93 -5.62
CA GLU A 134 -14.18 -19.62 -5.83
C GLU A 134 -13.14 -19.34 -4.73
N TYR A 135 -13.51 -19.58 -3.47
CA TYR A 135 -12.56 -19.49 -2.35
C TYR A 135 -11.35 -20.40 -2.55
N GLU A 136 -11.55 -21.69 -2.84
CA GLU A 136 -10.46 -22.65 -3.04
C GLU A 136 -9.53 -22.24 -4.18
N LYS A 137 -10.08 -21.68 -5.27
CA LYS A 137 -9.28 -21.13 -6.38
C LYS A 137 -8.40 -19.98 -5.93
N ILE A 138 -8.94 -19.04 -5.15
CA ILE A 138 -8.20 -17.88 -4.63
C ILE A 138 -7.15 -18.35 -3.62
N ASN A 139 -7.51 -19.27 -2.74
CA ASN A 139 -6.63 -19.81 -1.70
C ASN A 139 -5.39 -20.50 -2.29
N LYS A 140 -5.55 -21.24 -3.39
CA LYS A 140 -4.40 -21.82 -4.13
C LYS A 140 -3.40 -20.78 -4.63
N SER A 141 -3.85 -19.55 -4.85
CA SER A 141 -3.03 -18.45 -5.35
C SER A 141 -2.61 -17.47 -4.26
N GLN A 142 -2.95 -17.70 -2.98
CA GLN A 142 -2.78 -16.74 -1.87
C GLN A 142 -1.38 -16.12 -1.82
N LYS A 143 -0.33 -16.93 -1.98
CA LYS A 143 1.08 -16.50 -1.89
C LYS A 143 1.51 -15.53 -2.99
N ILE A 144 0.74 -15.42 -4.07
CA ILE A 144 1.02 -14.52 -5.20
C ILE A 144 -0.04 -13.44 -5.34
N LEU A 145 -0.90 -13.27 -4.34
CA LEU A 145 -1.83 -12.16 -4.27
C LEU A 145 -1.23 -11.02 -3.46
N ALA A 146 -1.48 -9.78 -3.87
CA ALA A 146 -1.07 -8.60 -3.11
C ALA A 146 -2.13 -7.50 -3.21
N PHE A 147 -2.11 -6.63 -2.19
CA PHE A 147 -2.76 -5.33 -2.26
C PHE A 147 -1.83 -4.31 -2.90
N GLU A 148 -2.40 -3.43 -3.72
CA GLU A 148 -1.73 -2.31 -4.36
C GLU A 148 -2.62 -1.07 -4.27
N LEU A 149 -2.01 0.07 -3.96
CA LEU A 149 -2.66 1.36 -3.88
C LEU A 149 -1.87 2.33 -4.76
N GLU A 150 -2.58 3.21 -5.44
CA GLU A 150 -2.01 4.20 -6.35
C GLU A 150 -2.80 5.49 -6.26
N GLY A 151 -2.11 6.62 -6.22
CA GLY A 151 -2.73 7.94 -6.14
C GLY A 151 -1.71 9.04 -6.37
N LYS A 152 -2.22 10.26 -6.57
CA LYS A 152 -1.39 11.45 -6.79
C LYS A 152 -1.02 12.13 -5.49
N VAL A 153 0.20 12.64 -5.43
CA VAL A 153 0.68 13.41 -4.29
C VAL A 153 0.01 14.78 -4.22
N ALA A 154 -0.69 15.05 -3.12
CA ALA A 154 -1.29 16.35 -2.78
C ALA A 154 -0.39 17.20 -1.85
N GLY A 155 0.58 16.58 -1.17
CA GLY A 155 1.47 17.26 -0.25
C GLY A 155 1.97 16.35 0.86
N LEU A 156 2.72 16.93 1.79
CA LEU A 156 3.18 16.30 3.03
C LEU A 156 2.37 16.83 4.22
N LEU A 157 1.70 15.95 4.97
CA LEU A 157 0.87 16.35 6.12
C LEU A 157 1.71 16.79 7.32
N ALA A 158 1.30 17.87 7.98
CA ALA A 158 2.03 18.46 9.10
C ALA A 158 2.11 17.55 10.33
N HIS A 159 0.99 16.94 10.73
CA HIS A 159 0.93 16.17 11.97
C HIS A 159 1.50 14.76 11.87
N SER A 160 1.41 14.15 10.70
CA SER A 160 1.77 12.73 10.51
C SER A 160 3.08 12.55 9.75
N GLY A 161 3.57 13.58 9.04
CA GLY A 161 4.70 13.46 8.13
C GLY A 161 4.44 12.48 6.97
N LYS A 162 3.18 12.10 6.75
CA LYS A 162 2.79 11.19 5.66
C LYS A 162 2.56 11.96 4.38
N LEU A 163 2.85 11.31 3.27
CA LEU A 163 2.46 11.79 1.95
C LEU A 163 0.95 11.68 1.82
N SER A 164 0.28 12.76 1.39
CA SER A 164 -1.17 12.75 1.20
C SER A 164 -1.55 12.43 -0.24
N PHE A 165 -2.56 11.59 -0.40
CA PHE A 165 -3.31 11.40 -1.65
C PHE A 165 -4.64 12.15 -1.68
N HIS A 166 -4.98 12.90 -0.63
CA HIS A 166 -6.14 13.76 -0.57
C HIS A 166 -5.71 15.22 -0.39
N THR A 167 -6.51 16.15 -0.88
CA THR A 167 -6.21 17.60 -0.85
C THR A 167 -6.55 18.28 0.47
N SER A 168 -7.19 17.55 1.39
CA SER A 168 -7.70 18.10 2.63
C SER A 168 -6.73 17.91 3.82
N GLY A 169 -6.78 18.81 4.79
CA GLY A 169 -5.97 18.76 6.02
C GLY A 169 -4.83 19.78 6.09
N GLU A 170 -4.08 19.73 7.18
CA GLU A 170 -2.95 20.63 7.43
C GLU A 170 -1.66 20.05 6.81
N PHE A 171 -1.04 20.82 5.93
CA PHE A 171 0.17 20.43 5.19
C PHE A 171 1.40 21.17 5.70
N LEU A 172 2.49 20.43 5.90
CA LEU A 172 3.83 21.00 6.07
C LEU A 172 4.36 21.53 4.74
N CYS A 173 4.17 20.76 3.67
CA CYS A 173 4.54 21.11 2.31
C CYS A 173 3.36 20.80 1.38
N PRO A 174 2.43 21.75 1.16
CA PRO A 174 1.31 21.56 0.25
C PRO A 174 1.78 21.61 -1.20
N CYS A 175 1.16 20.82 -2.06
CA CYS A 175 1.30 21.02 -3.50
C CYS A 175 0.58 22.30 -3.95
N PRO A 176 1.05 22.95 -5.03
CA PRO A 176 0.41 24.15 -5.53
C PRO A 176 -1.03 23.85 -5.95
N LEU A 177 -1.90 24.86 -5.90
CA LEU A 177 -3.28 24.70 -6.34
C LEU A 177 -3.33 24.50 -7.85
N LYS A 178 -3.99 23.41 -8.28
CA LYS A 178 -4.23 23.11 -9.69
C LYS A 178 -5.69 22.68 -9.87
N PRO A 179 -6.59 23.59 -10.28
CA PRO A 179 -8.05 23.39 -10.21
C PRO A 179 -8.58 22.17 -10.97
N ASP A 180 -7.93 21.80 -12.07
CA ASP A 180 -8.36 20.70 -12.93
C ASP A 180 -7.68 19.35 -12.57
N GLU A 181 -6.83 19.35 -11.55
CA GLU A 181 -6.10 18.15 -11.15
C GLU A 181 -6.97 17.24 -10.29
N ARG A 182 -7.15 16.00 -10.73
CA ARG A 182 -7.90 14.98 -9.99
C ARG A 182 -6.99 14.15 -9.12
N PHE A 183 -7.44 13.91 -7.89
CA PHE A 183 -6.75 13.13 -6.87
C PHE A 183 -7.41 11.76 -6.69
N ASP A 184 -7.70 11.12 -7.82
CA ASP A 184 -8.26 9.77 -7.86
C ASP A 184 -7.32 8.79 -7.13
N ILE A 185 -7.90 7.92 -6.30
CA ILE A 185 -7.18 6.88 -5.57
C ILE A 185 -7.67 5.51 -6.03
N VAL A 186 -6.73 4.68 -6.47
CA VAL A 186 -7.01 3.32 -6.95
C VAL A 186 -6.46 2.30 -5.96
N PHE A 187 -7.31 1.40 -5.50
CA PHE A 187 -6.91 0.27 -4.66
C PHE A 187 -7.25 -1.06 -5.34
N LYS A 188 -6.31 -2.01 -5.36
CA LYS A 188 -6.41 -3.25 -6.12
C LYS A 188 -6.05 -4.44 -5.24
N LEU A 189 -6.75 -5.55 -5.45
CA LEU A 189 -6.23 -6.89 -5.17
C LEU A 189 -5.82 -7.49 -6.52
N LEU A 190 -4.59 -7.96 -6.63
CA LEU A 190 -4.05 -8.48 -7.88
C LEU A 190 -3.17 -9.71 -7.69
N ASN A 191 -3.00 -10.48 -8.75
CA ASN A 191 -2.02 -11.54 -8.85
C ASN A 191 -0.69 -10.95 -9.33
N ILE A 192 0.33 -10.91 -8.47
CA ILE A 192 1.60 -10.22 -8.76
C ILE A 192 2.41 -10.90 -9.87
N LYS A 193 2.19 -12.20 -10.09
CA LYS A 193 2.87 -13.00 -11.10
C LYS A 193 2.27 -12.77 -12.49
N THR A 194 0.94 -12.82 -12.61
CA THR A 194 0.25 -12.65 -13.90
C THR A 194 -0.11 -11.21 -14.20
N LYS A 195 0.01 -10.31 -13.22
CA LYS A 195 -0.48 -8.91 -13.25
C LYS A 195 -2.00 -8.78 -13.42
N GLU A 196 -2.73 -9.89 -13.32
CA GLU A 196 -4.19 -9.84 -13.39
C GLU A 196 -4.77 -9.18 -12.14
N VAL A 197 -5.59 -8.15 -12.35
CA VAL A 197 -6.39 -7.55 -11.29
C VAL A 197 -7.56 -8.48 -10.98
N LEU A 198 -7.76 -8.78 -9.69
CA LEU A 198 -8.89 -9.57 -9.19
C LEU A 198 -10.09 -8.65 -8.90
N VAL A 199 -9.84 -7.55 -8.20
CA VAL A 199 -10.80 -6.47 -7.97
C VAL A 199 -10.10 -5.11 -7.94
N LYS A 200 -10.79 -4.08 -8.39
CA LYS A 200 -10.35 -2.67 -8.35
C LYS A 200 -11.39 -1.84 -7.63
N TYR A 201 -10.93 -0.93 -6.77
CA TYR A 201 -11.73 0.09 -6.14
C TYR A 201 -11.16 1.47 -6.47
N LEU A 202 -12.05 2.45 -6.55
CA LEU A 202 -11.74 3.82 -6.93
C LEU A 202 -12.44 4.80 -5.98
N LEU A 203 -11.67 5.76 -5.48
CA LEU A 203 -12.18 7.01 -4.96
C LEU A 203 -11.96 8.06 -6.04
N LYS A 204 -13.01 8.81 -6.38
CA LYS A 204 -12.91 9.94 -7.29
C LYS A 204 -12.94 11.22 -6.47
N ASP A 205 -11.92 12.05 -6.63
CA ASP A 205 -11.80 13.39 -6.04
C ASP A 205 -11.67 14.42 -7.17
#